data_AF-A0A7S1GFR8-F1
#
_entry.id   AF-A0A7S1GFR8-F1
#
_cell.length_a   1.000
_cell.length_b   1.000
_cell.length_c   1.000
_cell.angle_alpha   90.00
_cell.angle_beta   90.00
_cell.angle_gamma   90.00
#
_symmetry.space_group_name_H-M   'P 1'
#
loop_
_entity.id
_entity.type
_entity.pdbx_description
1 polymer ?
#
loop_
_entity_poly.entity_id
_entity_poly.type
_entity_poly.pdbx_seq_one_letter_code
_entity_poly.pdbx_strand_id
1 'polypeptide(L)'
;DVVATSRDGRDGTVAFDVTKVNVASTVQDLAKDCSAVVSTIGTIGTPEDTTINGASALAANGAKAAGVKHFVYISVAPEVREWAKDFEFLQNYMEGKVFSEKSIATYFSGGSDD
;
A
#
# COMPACT_ATOMS: atom_id res chain seq x y z
N ASP A 1 -9.65 18.41 -1.69
CA ASP A 1 -10.26 17.47 -2.64
C ASP A 1 -9.95 16.04 -2.28
N VAL A 2 -10.76 15.09 -2.75
CA VAL A 2 -10.58 13.65 -2.52
C VAL A 2 -10.33 12.98 -3.86
N VAL A 3 -9.23 12.24 -3.96
CA VAL A 3 -8.93 11.35 -5.08
C VAL A 3 -9.13 9.92 -4.59
N ALA A 4 -10.02 9.18 -5.25
CA ALA A 4 -10.25 7.78 -4.95
C ALA A 4 -9.83 6.92 -6.13
N THR A 5 -9.27 5.75 -5.86
CA THR A 5 -8.84 4.79 -6.88
C THR A 5 -9.47 3.42 -6.66
N SER A 6 -9.61 2.66 -7.74
CA SER A 6 -9.93 1.23 -7.70
C SER A 6 -9.22 0.54 -8.85
N ARG A 7 -9.11 -0.80 -8.82
CA ARG A 7 -8.36 -1.56 -9.84
C ARG A 7 -8.74 -1.17 -11.27
N ASP A 8 -10.03 -0.99 -11.54
CA ASP A 8 -10.57 -0.73 -12.87
C ASP A 8 -11.38 0.58 -12.99
N GLY A 9 -11.33 1.46 -11.98
CA GLY A 9 -11.90 2.81 -12.06
C GLY A 9 -13.42 2.88 -11.98
N ARG A 10 -14.04 2.04 -11.14
CA ARG A 10 -15.51 2.02 -10.93
C ARG A 10 -15.98 3.14 -9.99
N ASP A 11 -17.26 3.47 -10.07
CA ASP A 11 -17.96 4.36 -9.12
C ASP A 11 -17.27 5.72 -8.92
N GLY A 12 -16.76 6.30 -10.01
CA GLY A 12 -16.11 7.62 -10.00
C GLY A 12 -14.66 7.61 -9.51
N THR A 13 -14.05 6.43 -9.34
CA THR A 13 -12.64 6.29 -8.98
C THR A 13 -11.73 6.30 -10.21
N VAL A 14 -10.47 6.71 -10.03
CA VAL A 14 -9.43 6.57 -11.05
C VAL A 14 -8.96 5.11 -11.11
N ALA A 15 -8.82 4.55 -12.31
CA ALA A 15 -8.29 3.20 -12.50
C ALA A 15 -6.82 3.11 -12.04
N PHE A 16 -6.53 2.14 -11.18
CA PHE A 16 -5.24 1.94 -10.56
C PHE A 16 -4.98 0.44 -10.34
N ASP A 17 -4.59 -0.24 -11.41
CA ASP A 17 -4.18 -1.64 -11.35
C ASP A 17 -2.69 -1.74 -11.04
N VAL A 18 -2.37 -2.06 -9.78
CA VAL A 18 -1.00 -2.09 -9.27
C VAL A 18 -0.10 -3.11 -9.97
N THR A 19 -0.66 -4.06 -10.72
CA THR A 19 0.12 -5.03 -11.51
C THR A 19 0.48 -4.50 -12.90
N LYS A 20 -0.11 -3.37 -13.33
CA LYS A 20 0.05 -2.80 -14.68
C LYS A 20 0.66 -1.41 -14.71
N VAL A 21 0.71 -0.72 -13.57
CA VAL A 21 1.21 0.66 -13.48
C VAL A 21 2.51 0.74 -12.67
N ASN A 22 3.26 1.81 -12.87
CA ASN A 22 4.32 2.17 -11.94
C ASN A 22 3.69 2.84 -10.70
N VAL A 23 3.45 2.03 -9.67
CA VAL A 23 2.73 2.41 -8.44
C VAL A 23 3.30 3.70 -7.82
N ALA A 24 4.62 3.82 -7.70
CA ALA A 24 5.24 4.96 -7.04
C ALA A 24 5.02 6.27 -7.81
N SER A 25 5.32 6.28 -9.12
CA SER A 25 5.15 7.50 -9.92
C SER A 25 3.67 7.89 -10.06
N THR A 26 2.79 6.90 -10.26
CA THR A 26 1.35 7.17 -10.37
C THR A 26 0.79 7.72 -9.07
N VAL A 27 1.18 7.18 -7.91
CA VAL A 27 0.74 7.73 -6.62
C VAL A 27 1.35 9.11 -6.35
N GLN A 28 2.61 9.34 -6.73
CA GLN A 28 3.21 10.67 -6.60
C GLN A 28 2.39 11.74 -7.35
N ASP A 29 1.93 11.43 -8.56
CA ASP A 29 1.11 12.34 -9.35
C ASP A 29 -0.30 12.52 -8.78
N LEU A 30 -0.97 11.42 -8.39
CA LEU A 30 -2.33 11.47 -7.84
C LEU A 30 -2.39 12.11 -6.45
N ALA A 31 -1.32 12.01 -5.66
CA ALA A 31 -1.24 12.53 -4.30
C ALA A 31 -0.73 13.97 -4.23
N LYS A 32 -0.51 14.65 -5.37
CA LYS A 32 -0.22 16.09 -5.39
C LYS A 32 -1.30 16.82 -4.60
N ASP A 33 -0.86 17.71 -3.71
CA ASP A 33 -1.71 18.52 -2.83
C ASP A 33 -2.55 17.72 -1.80
N CYS A 34 -2.34 16.40 -1.68
CA CYS A 34 -2.99 15.59 -0.67
C CYS A 34 -2.28 15.71 0.70
N SER A 35 -3.07 15.89 1.76
CA SER A 35 -2.53 15.88 3.13
C SER A 35 -2.28 14.46 3.65
N ALA A 36 -3.03 13.48 3.13
CA ALA A 36 -2.97 12.09 3.53
C ALA A 36 -3.24 11.14 2.37
N VAL A 37 -2.70 9.93 2.45
CA VAL A 37 -3.03 8.79 1.57
C VAL A 37 -3.45 7.61 2.44
N VAL A 38 -4.55 6.95 2.08
CA VAL A 38 -5.04 5.74 2.76
C VAL A 38 -4.93 4.56 1.81
N SER A 39 -4.07 3.59 2.13
CA SER A 39 -3.93 2.38 1.31
C SER A 39 -4.79 1.24 1.86
N THR A 40 -5.72 0.80 1.03
CA THR A 40 -6.53 -0.42 1.23
C THR A 40 -6.14 -1.53 0.25
N ILE A 41 -4.98 -1.42 -0.39
CA ILE A 41 -4.52 -2.38 -1.39
C ILE A 41 -4.26 -3.74 -0.72
N GLY A 42 -4.85 -4.77 -1.30
CA GLY A 42 -4.61 -6.16 -0.89
C GLY A 42 -5.39 -7.15 -1.72
N THR A 43 -4.93 -8.39 -1.69
CA THR A 43 -5.61 -9.57 -2.24
C THR A 43 -5.18 -10.79 -1.45
N ILE A 44 -5.97 -11.85 -1.51
CA ILE A 44 -5.66 -13.14 -0.90
C ILE A 44 -6.02 -14.24 -1.90
N GLY A 45 -5.11 -15.20 -2.08
CA GLY A 45 -5.34 -16.40 -2.87
C GLY A 45 -5.13 -16.20 -4.36
N THR A 46 -4.34 -15.20 -4.77
CA THR A 46 -3.96 -15.02 -6.18
C THR A 46 -2.47 -15.27 -6.41
N PRO A 47 -2.05 -15.63 -7.64
CA PRO A 47 -0.64 -15.74 -7.98
C PRO A 47 0.16 -14.44 -7.80
N GLU A 48 -0.52 -13.30 -7.70
CA GLU A 48 0.07 -11.96 -7.63
C GLU A 48 0.09 -11.41 -6.19
N ASP A 49 -0.27 -12.24 -5.19
CA ASP A 49 -0.43 -11.82 -3.79
C ASP A 49 0.79 -11.05 -3.26
N THR A 50 2.02 -11.52 -3.50
CA THR A 50 3.24 -10.83 -3.05
C THR A 50 3.32 -9.43 -3.65
N THR A 51 3.13 -9.31 -4.97
CA THR A 51 3.20 -8.03 -5.69
C THR A 51 2.13 -7.05 -5.23
N ILE A 52 0.88 -7.49 -5.16
CA ILE A 52 -0.24 -6.61 -4.82
C ILE A 52 -0.16 -6.17 -3.35
N ASN A 53 0.13 -7.09 -2.42
CA ASN A 53 0.22 -6.73 -1.00
C ASN A 53 1.49 -5.93 -0.68
N GLY A 54 2.54 -6.05 -1.50
CA GLY A 54 3.74 -5.21 -1.45
C GLY A 54 3.56 -3.82 -2.07
N ALA A 55 2.53 -3.60 -2.90
CA ALA A 55 2.32 -2.32 -3.60
C ALA A 55 2.06 -1.14 -2.65
N SER A 56 1.60 -1.39 -1.41
CA SER A 56 1.45 -0.32 -0.42
C SER A 56 2.79 0.32 -0.05
N ALA A 57 3.91 -0.41 -0.07
CA ALA A 57 5.25 0.15 0.10
C ALA A 57 5.57 1.18 -1.01
N LEU A 58 5.29 0.80 -2.25
CA LEU A 58 5.57 1.63 -3.43
C LEU A 58 4.65 2.87 -3.46
N ALA A 59 3.39 2.69 -3.08
CA ALA A 59 2.44 3.78 -2.92
C ALA A 59 2.91 4.77 -1.84
N ALA A 60 3.41 4.27 -0.70
CA ALA A 60 3.96 5.10 0.36
C ALA A 60 5.21 5.88 -0.10
N ASN A 61 6.10 5.25 -0.86
CA ASN A 61 7.23 5.95 -1.46
C ASN A 61 6.77 7.09 -2.38
N GLY A 62 5.81 6.83 -3.28
CA GLY A 62 5.23 7.85 -4.15
C GLY A 62 4.55 8.98 -3.38
N ALA A 63 3.76 8.65 -2.36
CA ALA A 63 3.09 9.62 -1.50
C ALA A 63 4.11 10.50 -0.75
N LYS A 64 5.18 9.90 -0.21
CA LYS A 64 6.25 10.65 0.45
C LYS A 64 6.92 11.62 -0.52
N ALA A 65 7.20 11.19 -1.75
CA ALA A 65 7.77 12.03 -2.80
C ALA A 65 6.83 13.16 -3.25
N ALA A 66 5.51 13.00 -3.08
CA ALA A 66 4.52 14.04 -3.32
C ALA A 66 4.39 15.05 -2.15
N GLY A 67 5.09 14.83 -1.04
CA GLY A 67 5.01 15.70 0.14
C GLY A 67 3.83 15.39 1.08
N VAL A 68 3.18 14.23 0.93
CA VAL A 68 2.10 13.79 1.82
C VAL A 68 2.63 13.67 3.25
N LYS A 69 1.85 14.15 4.22
CA LYS A 69 2.24 14.14 5.65
C LYS A 69 1.84 12.86 6.36
N HIS A 70 0.72 12.25 5.98
CA HIS A 70 0.18 11.08 6.64
C HIS A 70 -0.07 9.94 5.65
N PHE A 71 0.42 8.75 5.98
CA PHE A 71 0.12 7.54 5.22
C PHE A 71 -0.55 6.51 6.14
N VAL A 72 -1.79 6.17 5.83
CA VAL A 72 -2.56 5.16 6.59
C VAL A 72 -2.46 3.83 5.86
N TYR A 73 -2.07 2.80 6.59
CA TYR A 73 -1.90 1.46 6.06
C TYR A 73 -2.62 0.44 6.93
N ILE A 74 -3.40 -0.43 6.28
CA ILE A 74 -4.11 -1.52 6.95
C ILE A 74 -3.28 -2.80 6.78
N SER A 75 -2.52 -3.08 7.83
CA SER A 75 -1.69 -4.27 7.98
C SER A 75 -2.49 -5.44 8.56
N VAL A 76 -1.79 -6.52 8.88
CA VAL A 76 -2.32 -7.72 9.53
C VAL A 76 -1.91 -7.75 11.00
N ALA A 77 -2.86 -8.06 11.88
CA ALA A 77 -2.61 -8.25 13.32
C ALA A 77 -1.57 -9.35 13.57
N PRO A 78 -0.69 -9.23 14.59
CA PRO A 78 0.36 -10.21 14.86
C PRO A 78 -0.14 -11.65 14.99
N GLU A 79 -1.28 -11.87 15.64
CA GLU A 79 -1.90 -13.18 15.86
C GLU A 79 -2.30 -13.84 14.55
N VAL A 80 -2.77 -13.06 13.57
CA VAL A 80 -3.12 -13.55 12.24
C VAL A 80 -1.87 -13.91 11.44
N ARG A 81 -0.76 -13.19 11.63
CA ARG A 81 0.52 -13.56 11.00
C ARG A 81 1.06 -14.86 11.55
N GLU A 82 0.95 -15.07 12.86
CA GLU A 82 1.39 -16.31 13.48
C GLU A 82 0.58 -17.50 12.95
N TRP A 83 -0.74 -17.37 12.95
CA TRP A 83 -1.65 -18.39 12.41
C TRP A 83 -1.41 -18.67 10.92
N ALA A 84 -1.10 -17.65 10.12
CA ALA A 84 -0.88 -17.82 8.68
C ALA A 84 0.38 -18.60 8.31
N LYS A 85 1.34 -18.77 9.25
CA LYS A 85 2.56 -19.56 8.99
C LYS A 85 2.26 -21.02 8.62
N ASP A 86 1.15 -21.55 9.09
CA ASP A 86 0.75 -22.94 8.85
C ASP A 86 0.07 -23.13 7.48
N PHE A 87 -0.16 -22.05 6.73
CA PHE A 87 -0.88 -22.09 5.45
C PHE A 87 -0.01 -21.58 4.31
N GLU A 88 0.48 -22.49 3.48
CA GLU A 88 1.36 -22.17 2.34
C GLU A 88 0.76 -21.11 1.41
N PHE A 89 -0.55 -21.17 1.15
CA PHE A 89 -1.24 -20.20 0.28
C PHE A 89 -1.28 -18.77 0.84
N LEU A 90 -1.00 -18.56 2.13
CA LEU A 90 -0.95 -17.23 2.76
C LEU A 90 0.46 -16.64 2.83
N GLN A 91 1.50 -17.40 2.49
CA GLN A 91 2.88 -16.95 2.65
C GLN A 91 3.19 -15.72 1.77
N ASN A 92 2.78 -15.77 0.50
CA ASN A 92 2.96 -14.67 -0.45
C ASN A 92 2.19 -13.40 -0.01
N TYR A 93 0.96 -13.58 0.48
CA TYR A 93 0.17 -12.51 1.07
C TYR A 93 0.91 -11.85 2.26
N MET A 94 1.42 -12.67 3.19
CA MET A 94 2.11 -12.17 4.39
C MET A 94 3.45 -11.51 4.06
N GLU A 95 4.21 -12.05 3.10
CA GLU A 95 5.46 -11.45 2.64
C GLU A 95 5.24 -10.01 2.16
N GLY A 96 4.26 -9.81 1.27
CA GLY A 96 3.91 -8.48 0.78
C GLY A 96 3.47 -7.52 1.89
N LYS A 97 2.65 -8.01 2.85
CA LYS A 97 2.19 -7.19 3.98
C LYS A 97 3.32 -6.78 4.93
N VAL A 98 4.27 -7.68 5.21
CA VAL A 98 5.45 -7.42 6.05
C VAL A 98 6.41 -6.46 5.37
N PHE A 99 6.64 -6.62 4.06
CA PHE A 99 7.45 -5.68 3.29
C PHE A 99 6.84 -4.27 3.35
N SER A 100 5.54 -4.15 3.04
CA SER A 100 4.82 -2.87 3.11
C SER A 100 4.93 -2.20 4.48
N GLU A 101 4.67 -2.92 5.56
CA GLU A 101 4.75 -2.35 6.91
C GLU A 101 6.13 -1.78 7.23
N LYS A 102 7.20 -2.55 6.95
CA LYS A 102 8.57 -2.11 7.21
C LYS A 102 8.93 -0.86 6.40
N SER A 103 8.64 -0.87 5.10
CA SER A 103 8.93 0.27 4.22
C SER A 103 8.16 1.53 4.61
N ILE A 104 6.88 1.38 4.93
CA ILE A 104 6.02 2.51 5.35
C ILE A 104 6.55 3.12 6.65
N ALA A 105 6.93 2.28 7.62
CA ALA A 105 7.59 2.74 8.82
C ALA A 105 8.85 3.54 8.46
N THR A 106 9.73 3.05 7.59
CA THR A 106 10.92 3.81 7.16
C THR A 106 10.59 5.18 6.54
N TYR A 107 9.55 5.29 5.71
CA TYR A 107 9.22 6.54 5.01
C TYR A 107 8.50 7.57 5.88
N PHE A 108 7.71 7.13 6.87
CA PHE A 108 6.79 7.97 7.64
C PHE A 108 7.03 7.99 9.16
N SER A 109 7.98 7.23 9.70
CA SER A 109 8.31 7.26 11.14
C SER A 109 9.26 8.39 11.57
N GLY A 110 9.69 9.26 10.65
CA GLY A 110 10.52 10.44 10.94
C GLY A 110 9.79 11.58 11.68
N GLY A 111 8.88 11.25 12.60
CA GLY A 111 8.11 12.19 13.41
C GLY A 111 8.68 12.34 14.82
N SER A 112 9.89 12.85 14.94
CA SER A 112 10.37 13.64 16.09
C SER A 112 11.71 14.26 15.72
N ASP A 113 11.70 15.56 15.43
CA ASP A 113 12.79 16.55 15.56
C ASP A 113 12.64 17.62 14.46
N ASP A 114 11.67 18.51 14.69
CA ASP A 114 11.66 19.92 14.26
C ASP A 114 10.98 20.74 15.38
#